data_AF-A0A7X0J231-F1
#
_entry.id   AF-A0A7X0J231-F1
#
_cell.length_a   1.000
_cell.length_b   1.000
_cell.length_c   1.000
_cell.angle_alpha   90.00
_cell.angle_beta   90.00
_cell.angle_gamma   90.00
#
_symmetry.space_group_name_H-M   'P 1'
#
loop_
_entity.id
_entity.type
_entity.pdbx_description
1 polymer ?
#
loop_
_entity_poly.entity_id
_entity_poly.type
_entity_poly.pdbx_seq_one_letter_code
_entity_poly.pdbx_strand_id
1 'polypeptide(L)'
;MGKEKSVYSYFSDAMLLNDLRNSNRPAFEEIYERYWKKIYNDSYKRIKNIELVEELVKDVFVDLWENRKSLKIRSINQFLLIAMRARVFKLYDEGKAGPHFERGLSILKLVSLHKGIN
;
A
#
# COMPACT_ATOMS: atom_id res chain seq x y z
N MET A 1 2.31 -21.40 13.24
CA MET A 1 1.77 -22.28 12.17
C MET A 1 2.28 -21.74 10.85
N GLY A 2 3.37 -22.30 10.31
CA GLY A 2 3.89 -21.88 9.01
C GLY A 2 2.91 -22.35 7.94
N LYS A 3 2.19 -21.42 7.29
CA LYS A 3 1.38 -21.80 6.14
C LYS A 3 2.31 -22.40 5.10
N GLU A 4 1.96 -23.59 4.61
CA GLU A 4 2.65 -24.22 3.50
C GLU A 4 2.67 -23.25 2.32
N LYS A 5 3.81 -23.12 1.64
CA LYS A 5 3.94 -22.17 0.53
C LYS A 5 2.98 -22.58 -0.59
N SER A 6 1.98 -21.72 -0.83
CA SER A 6 1.09 -21.83 -1.98
C SER A 6 1.91 -21.89 -3.28
N VAL A 7 1.46 -22.67 -4.28
CA VAL A 7 2.11 -22.75 -5.60
C VAL A 7 2.23 -21.36 -6.26
N TYR A 8 1.30 -20.46 -5.93
CA TYR A 8 1.28 -19.07 -6.42
C TYR A 8 2.47 -18.25 -5.92
N SER A 9 3.12 -18.65 -4.82
CA SER A 9 4.33 -17.98 -4.32
C SER A 9 5.51 -18.05 -5.30
N TYR A 10 5.47 -18.97 -6.27
CA TYR A 10 6.47 -19.09 -7.33
C TYR A 10 6.05 -18.40 -8.64
N PHE A 11 4.82 -17.90 -8.72
CA PHE A 11 4.31 -17.29 -9.95
C PHE A 11 4.87 -15.88 -10.12
N SER A 12 5.13 -15.51 -11.38
CA SER A 12 5.46 -14.14 -11.74
C SER A 12 4.22 -13.24 -11.61
N ASP A 13 4.41 -11.93 -11.49
CA ASP A 13 3.31 -10.95 -11.49
C ASP A 13 2.41 -11.10 -12.73
N ALA A 14 2.97 -11.40 -13.90
CA ALA A 14 2.20 -11.59 -15.12
C ALA A 14 1.28 -12.81 -15.03
N MET A 15 1.77 -13.92 -14.46
CA MET A 15 0.96 -15.13 -14.23
C MET A 15 -0.13 -14.85 -13.18
N LEU A 16 0.21 -14.18 -12.09
CA LEU A 16 -0.76 -13.78 -11.06
C LEU A 16 -1.87 -12.88 -11.64
N LEU A 17 -1.52 -11.93 -12.50
CA LEU A 17 -2.49 -11.07 -13.17
C LEU A 17 -3.39 -11.85 -14.13
N ASN A 18 -2.83 -12.80 -14.87
CA ASN A 18 -3.62 -13.66 -15.75
C ASN A 18 -4.66 -14.44 -14.95
N ASP A 19 -4.25 -15.06 -13.85
CA ASP A 19 -5.13 -15.90 -13.04
C ASP A 19 -6.14 -15.06 -12.24
N LEU A 20 -5.73 -13.88 -11.77
CA LEU A 20 -6.63 -12.91 -11.16
C LEU A 20 -7.79 -12.54 -12.10
N ARG A 21 -7.52 -12.31 -13.39
CA ARG A 21 -8.57 -12.02 -14.39
C ARG A 21 -9.57 -13.17 -14.53
N ASN A 22 -9.09 -14.40 -14.38
CA ASN A 22 -9.91 -15.61 -14.36
C ASN A 22 -10.62 -15.85 -13.02
N SER A 23 -10.66 -14.85 -12.12
CA SER A 23 -11.27 -14.92 -10.79
C SER A 23 -10.65 -16.00 -9.89
N ASN A 24 -9.38 -16.31 -10.10
CA ASN A 24 -8.65 -17.23 -9.25
C ASN A 24 -8.33 -16.57 -7.90
N ARG A 25 -9.00 -17.04 -6.84
CA ARG A 25 -8.86 -16.49 -5.49
C ARG A 25 -7.45 -16.69 -4.90
N PRO A 26 -6.82 -17.88 -4.99
CA PRO A 26 -5.42 -18.04 -4.59
C PRO A 26 -4.44 -17.05 -5.23
N ALA A 27 -4.62 -16.70 -6.51
CA ALA A 27 -3.80 -15.67 -7.16
C ALA A 27 -4.00 -14.29 -6.51
N PHE A 28 -5.25 -13.92 -6.19
CA PHE A 28 -5.54 -12.68 -5.47
C PHE A 28 -4.92 -12.67 -4.07
N GLU A 29 -5.02 -13.78 -3.32
CA GLU A 29 -4.44 -13.90 -1.98
C GLU A 29 -2.91 -13.75 -2.00
N GLU A 30 -2.25 -14.33 -3.00
CA GLU A 30 -0.81 -14.15 -3.20
C GLU A 30 -0.45 -12.69 -3.54
N ILE A 31 -1.24 -12.03 -4.40
CA ILE A 31 -1.06 -10.60 -4.70
C ILE A 31 -1.24 -9.77 -3.42
N TYR A 32 -2.26 -10.08 -2.61
CA TYR A 32 -2.44 -9.42 -1.32
C TYR A 32 -1.20 -9.57 -0.46
N GLU A 33 -0.76 -10.81 -0.21
CA GLU A 33 0.39 -11.13 0.65
C GLU A 33 1.67 -10.41 0.22
N ARG A 34 1.94 -10.33 -1.09
CA ARG A 34 3.13 -9.66 -1.64
C ARG A 34 3.11 -8.14 -1.47
N TYR A 35 1.95 -7.52 -1.58
CA TYR A 35 1.86 -6.08 -1.82
C TYR A 35 1.22 -5.27 -0.69
N TRP A 36 0.40 -5.87 0.18
CA TRP A 36 -0.33 -5.14 1.23
C TRP A 36 0.61 -4.30 2.10
N LYS A 37 1.69 -4.89 2.60
CA LYS A 37 2.63 -4.22 3.51
C LYS A 37 3.38 -3.09 2.81
N LYS A 38 3.66 -3.24 1.51
CA LYS A 38 4.36 -2.23 0.72
C LYS A 38 3.53 -0.96 0.59
N ILE A 39 2.26 -1.11 0.21
CA ILE A 39 1.38 0.03 -0.02
C ILE A 39 0.86 0.64 1.28
N TYR A 40 0.72 -0.18 2.33
CA TYR A 40 0.52 0.28 3.71
C TYR A 40 1.66 1.20 4.15
N ASN A 41 2.91 0.74 4.03
CA ASN A 41 4.08 1.49 4.48
C ASN A 41 4.27 2.80 3.69
N ASP A 42 3.99 2.83 2.38
CA ASP A 42 4.07 4.05 1.57
C ASP A 42 3.06 5.11 2.06
N SER A 43 1.83 4.67 2.38
CA SER A 43 0.72 5.54 2.75
C SER A 43 0.79 5.97 4.22
N TYR A 44 1.22 5.07 5.12
CA TYR A 44 1.38 5.36 6.54
C TYR A 44 2.39 6.48 6.81
N LYS A 45 3.45 6.59 6.01
CA LYS A 45 4.40 7.71 6.09
C LYS A 45 3.75 9.08 5.89
N ARG A 46 2.62 9.13 5.17
CA ARG A 46 1.91 10.37 4.79
C ARG A 46 0.72 10.69 5.67
N ILE A 47 0.03 9.65 6.16
CA ILE A 47 -1.20 9.79 6.95
C ILE A 47 -0.94 9.70 8.46
N LYS A 48 0.00 8.84 8.88
CA LYS A 48 0.31 8.56 10.30
C LYS A 48 -0.89 8.09 11.15
N ASN A 49 -1.96 7.62 10.52
CA ASN A 49 -3.10 6.98 11.15
C ASN A 49 -3.16 5.51 10.69
N ILE A 50 -3.13 4.58 11.63
CA ILE A 50 -3.12 3.13 11.34
C ILE A 50 -4.46 2.70 10.75
N GLU A 51 -5.55 3.00 11.45
CA GLU A 51 -6.92 2.60 11.09
C GLU A 51 -7.27 3.08 9.68
N LEU A 52 -7.00 4.34 9.38
CA LEU A 52 -7.29 4.93 8.08
C LEU A 52 -6.48 4.28 6.96
N VAL A 53 -5.20 3.97 7.21
CA VAL A 53 -4.36 3.32 6.18
C VAL A 53 -4.80 1.88 5.96
N GLU A 54 -5.17 1.16 7.01
CA GLU A 54 -5.72 -0.20 6.89
C GLU A 54 -7.02 -0.22 6.08
N GLU A 55 -7.91 0.74 6.31
CA GLU A 55 -9.15 0.92 5.54
C GLU A 55 -8.83 1.17 4.06
N LEU A 56 -7.94 2.11 3.74
CA LEU A 56 -7.57 2.38 2.36
C LEU A 56 -6.93 1.17 1.66
N VAL A 57 -6.10 0.39 2.36
CA VAL A 57 -5.53 -0.84 1.81
C VAL A 57 -6.64 -1.83 1.47
N LYS A 58 -7.58 -2.07 2.39
CA LYS A 58 -8.73 -2.95 2.14
C LYS A 58 -9.50 -2.48 0.91
N ASP A 59 -9.83 -1.20 0.82
CA ASP A 59 -10.56 -0.63 -0.31
C ASP A 59 -9.84 -0.84 -1.64
N VAL A 60 -8.51 -0.63 -1.69
CA VAL A 60 -7.74 -0.85 -2.93
C VAL A 60 -7.81 -2.31 -3.38
N PHE A 61 -7.74 -3.24 -2.43
CA PHE A 61 -7.80 -4.67 -2.75
C PHE A 61 -9.22 -5.13 -3.11
N VAL A 62 -10.26 -4.55 -2.49
CA VAL A 62 -11.65 -4.75 -2.90
C VAL A 62 -11.84 -4.28 -4.35
N ASP A 63 -11.44 -3.04 -4.67
CA ASP A 63 -11.52 -2.52 -6.04
C ASP A 63 -10.76 -3.39 -7.05
N LEU A 64 -9.55 -3.85 -6.68
CA LEU A 64 -8.76 -4.75 -7.53
C LEU A 64 -9.55 -6.02 -7.83
N TRP A 65 -10.15 -6.63 -6.81
CA TRP A 65 -10.94 -7.84 -6.97
C TRP A 65 -12.20 -7.58 -7.80
N GLU A 66 -13.00 -6.58 -7.45
CA GLU A 66 -14.27 -6.28 -8.13
C GLU A 66 -14.06 -5.97 -9.61
N ASN A 67 -13.02 -5.21 -9.95
CA ASN A 67 -12.73 -4.78 -11.31
C ASN A 67 -11.71 -5.69 -12.04
N ARG A 68 -11.30 -6.81 -11.44
CA ARG A 68 -10.22 -7.69 -11.95
C ARG A 68 -10.32 -8.05 -13.44
N LYS A 69 -11.54 -8.18 -13.98
CA LYS A 69 -11.79 -8.56 -15.38
C LYS A 69 -11.57 -7.41 -16.37
N SER A 70 -11.81 -6.16 -15.96
CA SER A 70 -11.73 -4.98 -16.82
C SER A 70 -10.39 -4.23 -16.68
N LEU A 71 -9.70 -4.39 -15.55
CA LEU A 71 -8.46 -3.68 -15.27
C LEU A 71 -7.30 -4.10 -16.21
N LYS A 72 -6.74 -3.10 -16.90
CA LYS A 72 -5.55 -3.25 -17.75
C LYS A 72 -4.27 -2.95 -16.96
N ILE A 73 -3.91 -3.86 -16.07
CA ILE A 73 -2.72 -3.74 -15.22
C ILE A 73 -1.49 -4.25 -15.99
N ARG A 74 -0.45 -3.40 -16.08
CA ARG A 74 0.88 -3.78 -16.59
C ARG A 74 1.85 -4.19 -15.47
N SER A 75 1.75 -3.50 -14.33
CA SER A 75 2.54 -3.79 -13.13
C SER A 75 1.63 -3.67 -11.92
N ILE A 76 1.54 -4.75 -11.13
CA ILE A 76 0.74 -4.80 -9.91
C ILE A 76 1.17 -3.69 -8.95
N ASN A 77 2.48 -3.61 -8.70
CA ASN A 77 3.07 -2.62 -7.82
C ASN A 77 2.69 -1.18 -8.21
N GLN A 78 2.86 -0.81 -9.48
CA GLN A 78 2.54 0.55 -9.94
C GLN A 78 1.05 0.85 -9.81
N PHE A 79 0.19 -0.10 -10.20
CA PHE A 79 -1.24 0.05 -10.08
C PHE A 79 -1.67 0.29 -8.63
N LEU A 80 -1.22 -0.55 -7.69
CA LEU A 80 -1.61 -0.43 -6.28
C LEU A 80 -1.09 0.86 -5.64
N LEU A 81 0.13 1.30 -5.96
CA LEU A 81 0.66 2.57 -5.47
C LEU A 81 -0.13 3.77 -5.99
N ILE A 82 -0.51 3.77 -7.27
CA ILE A 82 -1.33 4.84 -7.85
C ILE A 82 -2.72 4.85 -7.21
N ALA A 83 -3.35 3.69 -7.07
CA ALA A 83 -4.67 3.54 -6.46
C ALA A 83 -4.69 4.01 -5.00
N MET A 84 -3.64 3.67 -4.22
CA MET A 84 -3.49 4.19 -2.86
C MET A 84 -3.32 5.71 -2.84
N ARG A 85 -2.42 6.26 -3.66
CA ARG A 85 -2.18 7.72 -3.70
C ARG A 85 -3.46 8.49 -4.04
N ALA A 86 -4.23 8.01 -5.00
CA ALA A 86 -5.52 8.62 -5.35
C ALA A 86 -6.48 8.69 -4.15
N ARG A 87 -6.58 7.61 -3.36
CA ARG A 87 -7.37 7.60 -2.12
C ARG A 87 -6.82 8.54 -1.05
N VAL A 88 -5.51 8.57 -0.86
CA VAL A 88 -4.86 9.50 0.08
C VAL A 88 -5.17 10.95 -0.30
N PHE A 89 -5.09 11.31 -1.58
CA PHE A 89 -5.47 12.65 -2.04
C PHE A 89 -6.94 12.95 -1.80
N LYS A 90 -7.83 11.99 -2.08
CA LYS A 90 -9.26 12.13 -1.78
C LYS A 90 -9.52 12.41 -0.29
N LEU A 91 -8.81 11.74 0.62
CA LEU A 91 -8.91 12.02 2.06
C LEU A 91 -8.43 13.43 2.43
N TYR A 92 -7.43 13.95 1.73
CA TYR A 92 -6.96 15.32 1.91
C TYR A 92 -8.00 16.33 1.45
N ASP A 93 -8.61 16.10 0.28
CA ASP A 93 -9.68 16.96 -0.25
C ASP A 93 -10.91 16.96 0.66
N GLU A 94 -11.21 15.84 1.31
CA GLU A 94 -12.31 15.70 2.27
C GLU A 94 -11.96 16.23 3.68
N GLY A 95 -10.73 16.69 3.92
CA GLY A 95 -10.27 17.16 5.24
C GLY A 95 -10.17 16.07 6.31
N LYS A 96 -10.28 14.79 5.93
CA LYS A 96 -10.19 13.63 6.82
C LYS A 96 -8.75 13.27 7.20
N ALA A 97 -7.79 13.72 6.40
CA ALA A 97 -6.36 13.64 6.68
C ALA A 97 -5.66 14.91 6.18
N GLY A 98 -4.48 15.19 6.71
CA GLY A 98 -3.59 16.21 6.19
C GLY A 98 -2.27 15.59 5.72
N PRO A 99 -1.50 16.26 4.84
CA PRO A 99 -0.16 15.83 4.52
C PRO A 99 0.71 15.87 5.78
N HIS A 100 1.01 14.70 6.34
CA HIS A 100 2.00 14.61 7.40
C HIS A 100 3.39 14.61 6.76
N PHE A 101 3.90 15.81 6.46
CA PHE A 101 5.34 15.96 6.24
C PHE A 101 6.02 15.66 7.58
N GLU A 102 6.72 14.53 7.67
CA GLU A 102 7.86 14.48 8.59
C GLU A 102 8.81 15.59 8.15
N ARG A 103 8.67 16.78 8.75
CA ARG A 103 9.71 17.81 8.73
C ARG A 103 11.00 17.07 9.04
N GLY A 104 11.94 17.08 8.09
CA GLY A 104 13.12 16.22 8.07
C GLY A 104 13.63 15.88 9.47
N LEU A 105 13.66 14.58 9.76
CA LEU A 105 13.92 13.98 11.07
C LEU A 105 15.32 14.27 11.66
N SER A 106 15.99 15.40 11.40
CA SER A 106 17.34 15.64 11.95
C SER A 106 17.72 17.08 12.30
N ILE A 107 17.14 18.15 11.72
CA ILE A 107 17.62 19.51 12.07
C ILE A 107 17.21 19.89 13.51
N LEU A 108 15.95 19.67 13.91
CA LEU A 108 15.51 20.04 15.26
C LEU A 108 16.14 19.18 16.36
N LYS A 109 16.45 17.91 16.07
CA LYS A 109 17.12 17.00 17.01
C LYS A 109 18.61 17.31 17.16
N LEU A 110 19.28 17.74 16.09
CA LEU A 110 20.68 18.20 16.13
C LEU A 110 20.83 19.55 16.82
N VAL A 111 19.90 20.49 16.61
CA VAL A 111 19.95 21.82 17.24
C VAL A 111 19.66 21.74 18.74
N SER A 112 18.83 20.81 19.22
CA SER A 112 18.61 20.60 20.65
C SER A 112 19.79 19.95 21.38
N LEU A 113 20.67 19.22 20.67
CA LEU A 113 21.85 18.58 21.25
C LEU A 113 23.04 19.55 21.40
N HIS A 114 23.08 20.64 20.63
CA HIS A 114 24.16 21.63 20.69
C HIS A 114 23.95 22.75 21.72
N LYS A 115 22.77 22.85 22.35
CA LYS A 115 22.50 23.87 23.39
C LYS A 115 22.78 23.39 24.82
N GLY A 116 23.40 22.22 24.99
CA GLY A 116 23.80 21.66 26.29
C GLY A 116 25.30 21.53 26.52
N ILE A 117 26.14 22.09 25.63
CA ILE A 117 27.60 22.07 25.76
C ILE A 117 28.13 23.48 25.44
N ASN A 118 27.98 24.40 26.40
CA ASN A 118 28.88 25.53 26.70
C ASN A 118 28.31 26.33 27.88
#